data_AF-A0A3R7PFZ4-F1
#
_entry.id   AF-A0A3R7PFZ4-F1
#
_cell.length_a   1.000
_cell.length_b   1.000
_cell.length_c   1.000
_cell.angle_alpha   90.00
_cell.angle_beta   90.00
_cell.angle_gamma   90.00
#
_symmetry.space_group_name_H-M   'P 1'
#
loop_
_entity.id
_entity.type
_entity.pdbx_description
1 polymer ?
#
loop_
_entity_poly.entity_id
_entity_poly.type
_entity_poly.pdbx_seq_one_letter_code
_entity_poly.pdbx_strand_id
1 'polypeptide(L)'
;MKYSILMTSCLVVHVISKNLQHSVSTRPRDLLSVASEAVVDVISESTRPSSSLIFFTDGSTSSSALCQVRLSSHAVSVIVISEDLTFLTSFAERSLKGRLFVWTTRLLLVTRLALSDLRKVLSTRWTFSMMNTVALNVEENGRSSLYTHLPYSPEGAQIYKLGSWSRQFRLFLRSSFEIFPEKYDNFHGGYVNITSGVWAPFWDEKEVMAADGSKVKEYSGSDFMALDTIAKALNFRIRQVPTKDFVEVTQRVEERVSFIASIYYVVLVNRLERHDFTYTYQFSYESFCLSKPGLRPQWESLYYPLAHQVWAGTMTVLVIVPVVFVVIAPSEVDGTTSELCLQNNLGPSSDHGVARFLFIIGVAYRGNLTAYLTLPVYPPRPETVAELVETVER
;
A
#
# COMPACT_ATOMS: atom_id res chain seq x y z
N MET A 1 -15.82 37.26 -37.66
CA MET A 1 -14.67 38.02 -37.10
C MET A 1 -14.82 38.06 -35.58
N LYS A 2 -14.12 37.17 -34.87
CA LYS A 2 -13.63 37.28 -33.47
C LYS A 2 -13.21 35.88 -33.03
N TYR A 3 -11.97 35.56 -33.39
CA TYR A 3 -11.15 34.57 -32.70
C TYR A 3 -11.06 35.00 -31.24
N SER A 4 -11.55 34.19 -30.32
CA SER A 4 -11.18 34.28 -28.91
C SER A 4 -10.53 32.95 -28.56
N ILE A 5 -9.21 32.92 -28.78
CA ILE A 5 -8.30 31.89 -28.30
C ILE A 5 -8.37 31.98 -26.77
N LEU A 6 -9.21 31.15 -26.16
CA LEU A 6 -9.12 30.88 -24.73
C LEU A 6 -7.88 30.02 -24.54
N MET A 7 -6.85 30.65 -23.97
CA MET A 7 -5.64 30.04 -23.43
C MET A 7 -6.01 28.99 -22.38
N THR A 8 -6.32 27.77 -22.82
CA THR A 8 -6.14 26.58 -22.00
C THR A 8 -4.67 26.20 -22.08
N SER A 9 -4.01 26.12 -20.94
CA SER A 9 -2.62 25.69 -20.80
C SER A 9 -2.48 24.21 -21.17
N CYS A 10 -2.56 23.90 -22.46
CA CYS A 10 -2.28 22.59 -23.03
C CYS A 10 -0.80 22.54 -23.40
N LEU A 11 0.02 21.83 -22.62
CA LEU A 11 1.36 21.48 -23.04
C LEU A 11 1.23 20.41 -24.14
N VAL A 12 1.31 20.82 -25.41
CA VAL A 12 1.32 19.89 -26.56
C VAL A 12 2.76 19.48 -26.81
N VAL A 13 3.13 18.27 -26.39
CA VAL A 13 4.46 17.71 -26.67
C VAL A 13 4.40 16.92 -27.97
N HIS A 14 4.94 17.51 -29.04
CA HIS A 14 5.08 16.87 -30.34
C HIS A 14 6.43 16.14 -30.41
N VAL A 15 6.42 14.80 -30.31
CA VAL A 15 7.65 13.99 -30.50
C VAL A 15 7.69 13.48 -31.94
N ILE A 16 8.24 14.31 -32.84
CA ILE A 16 8.54 13.90 -34.23
C ILE A 16 10.01 13.47 -34.29
N SER A 17 10.27 12.23 -34.70
CA SER A 17 11.64 11.75 -34.96
C SER A 17 12.23 12.39 -36.21
N LYS A 18 13.50 12.82 -36.12
CA LYS A 18 14.26 13.46 -37.21
C LYS A 18 14.85 12.50 -38.26
N ASN A 19 14.54 11.20 -38.23
CA ASN A 19 15.29 10.19 -39.01
C ASN A 19 14.49 9.48 -40.12
N LEU A 20 13.72 10.23 -40.93
CA LEU A 20 13.12 9.70 -42.17
C LEU A 20 13.18 10.74 -43.29
N GLN A 21 14.39 11.05 -43.77
CA GLN A 21 14.58 11.72 -45.07
C GLN A 21 14.75 10.75 -46.25
N HIS A 22 14.67 9.44 -46.05
CA HIS A 22 14.68 8.46 -47.14
C HIS A 22 13.57 7.42 -47.00
N SER A 23 12.33 7.85 -47.30
CA SER A 23 11.25 7.10 -47.98
C SER A 23 9.90 7.70 -47.60
N VAL A 24 9.66 8.95 -48.02
CA VAL A 24 8.34 9.56 -47.88
C VAL A 24 7.41 8.96 -48.93
N SER A 25 6.71 7.89 -48.57
CA SER A 25 5.46 7.52 -49.23
C SER A 25 4.47 8.67 -49.02
N THR A 26 3.85 9.15 -50.08
CA THR A 26 2.97 10.32 -50.14
C THR A 26 1.60 10.12 -49.47
N ARG A 27 1.34 8.98 -48.84
CA ARG A 27 0.01 8.58 -48.30
C ARG A 27 -0.41 9.11 -46.91
N PRO A 28 0.46 9.46 -45.93
CA PRO A 28 0.00 9.83 -44.59
C PRO A 28 -0.63 11.24 -44.47
N ARG A 29 -0.54 12.08 -45.51
CA ARG A 29 -1.13 13.45 -45.49
C ARG A 29 -2.66 13.43 -45.56
N ASP A 30 -3.26 12.44 -46.22
CA ASP A 30 -4.72 12.37 -46.38
C ASP A 30 -5.43 11.88 -45.11
N LEU A 31 -4.77 11.02 -44.32
CA LEU A 31 -5.30 10.57 -43.04
C LEU A 31 -5.33 11.73 -42.04
N LEU A 32 -4.26 12.52 -41.96
CA LEU A 32 -4.17 13.65 -41.03
C LEU A 32 -5.22 14.73 -41.30
N SER A 33 -5.56 15.03 -42.57
CA SER A 33 -6.53 16.09 -42.86
C SER A 33 -7.97 15.74 -42.44
N VAL A 34 -8.44 14.52 -42.73
CA VAL A 34 -9.78 14.05 -42.35
C VAL A 34 -9.82 13.68 -40.86
N ALA A 35 -8.77 13.05 -40.35
CA ALA A 35 -8.69 12.70 -38.94
C ALA A 35 -8.51 13.94 -38.06
N SER A 36 -7.92 15.05 -38.54
CA SER A 36 -7.74 16.25 -37.70
C SER A 36 -9.06 16.83 -37.20
N GLU A 37 -10.08 16.94 -38.06
CA GLU A 37 -11.40 17.44 -37.68
C GLU A 37 -12.09 16.47 -36.70
N ALA A 38 -12.01 15.16 -36.99
CA ALA A 38 -12.59 14.12 -36.13
C ALA A 38 -11.92 14.06 -34.76
N VAL A 39 -10.58 14.15 -34.73
CA VAL A 39 -9.78 14.15 -33.51
C VAL A 39 -10.06 15.40 -32.68
N VAL A 40 -10.17 16.57 -33.31
CA VAL A 40 -10.55 17.81 -32.61
C VAL A 40 -11.94 17.69 -31.98
N ASP A 41 -12.93 17.16 -32.72
CA ASP A 41 -14.29 16.98 -32.21
C ASP A 41 -14.34 15.93 -31.06
N VAL A 42 -13.53 14.88 -31.12
CA VAL A 42 -13.43 13.87 -30.04
C VAL A 42 -12.68 14.42 -28.82
N ILE A 43 -11.65 15.24 -29.03
CA ILE A 43 -10.91 15.89 -27.95
C ILE A 43 -11.77 16.95 -27.28
N SER A 44 -12.48 17.80 -28.03
CA SER A 44 -13.30 18.88 -27.45
C SER A 44 -14.41 18.35 -26.55
N GLU A 45 -15.02 17.23 -26.95
CA GLU A 45 -16.07 16.57 -26.18
C GLU A 45 -15.51 15.77 -24.98
N SER A 46 -14.24 15.34 -25.04
CA SER A 46 -13.63 14.54 -23.98
C SER A 46 -12.77 15.33 -23.00
N THR A 47 -12.14 16.45 -23.38
CA THR A 47 -11.11 17.10 -22.56
C THR A 47 -11.68 17.92 -21.42
N ARG A 48 -11.17 17.66 -20.21
CA ARG A 48 -11.31 18.56 -19.06
C ARG A 48 -10.31 19.71 -19.23
N PRO A 49 -10.60 20.94 -18.77
CA PRO A 49 -9.81 22.15 -19.04
C PRO A 49 -8.33 22.13 -18.57
N SER A 50 -7.88 21.07 -17.88
CA SER A 50 -6.55 20.92 -17.31
C SER A 50 -5.81 19.64 -17.76
N SER A 51 -6.10 19.10 -18.94
CA SER A 51 -5.44 17.90 -19.47
C SER A 51 -4.25 18.21 -20.40
N SER A 52 -3.12 17.53 -20.21
CA SER A 52 -1.97 17.57 -21.11
C SER A 52 -2.15 16.63 -22.30
N LEU A 53 -1.70 17.03 -23.49
CA LEU A 53 -1.95 16.32 -24.75
C LEU A 53 -0.64 15.83 -25.37
N ILE A 54 -0.54 14.53 -25.64
CA ILE A 54 0.66 13.91 -26.21
C ILE A 54 0.30 13.26 -27.54
N PHE A 55 1.05 13.58 -28.59
CA PHE A 55 0.84 13.04 -29.94
C PHE A 55 1.95 12.10 -30.36
N PHE A 56 1.55 10.94 -30.89
CA PHE A 56 2.41 9.93 -31.50
C PHE A 56 2.01 9.70 -32.95
N THR A 57 3.02 9.63 -33.81
CA THR A 57 2.88 9.25 -35.23
C THR A 57 3.94 8.21 -35.56
N ASP A 58 3.75 7.50 -36.68
CA ASP A 58 4.74 6.55 -37.21
C ASP A 58 6.15 7.16 -37.19
N GLY A 59 7.06 6.52 -36.44
CA GLY A 59 8.44 6.96 -36.28
C GLY A 59 8.81 7.62 -34.95
N SER A 60 7.90 7.84 -34.01
CA SER A 60 8.23 8.39 -32.67
C SER A 60 9.14 7.44 -31.86
N THR A 61 10.30 7.92 -31.39
CA THR A 61 11.34 7.06 -30.78
C THR A 61 11.69 7.32 -29.31
N SER A 62 11.09 8.29 -28.61
CA SER A 62 11.51 8.60 -27.23
C SER A 62 10.40 8.41 -26.20
N SER A 63 10.53 7.35 -25.38
CA SER A 63 9.65 7.06 -24.23
C SER A 63 10.07 7.78 -22.95
N SER A 64 11.33 8.22 -22.83
CA SER A 64 11.90 8.75 -21.57
C SER A 64 11.44 10.17 -21.22
N ALA A 65 11.38 11.07 -22.20
CA ALA A 65 10.89 12.44 -21.99
C ALA A 65 9.40 12.50 -21.59
N LEU A 66 8.64 11.46 -21.93
CA LEU A 66 7.19 11.40 -21.71
C LEU A 66 6.82 11.00 -20.29
N CYS A 67 7.65 10.18 -19.64
CA CYS A 67 7.49 9.90 -18.20
C CYS A 67 7.59 11.19 -17.36
N GLN A 68 8.45 12.14 -17.74
CA GLN A 68 8.56 13.42 -17.03
C GLN A 68 7.30 14.28 -17.19
N VAL A 69 6.73 14.37 -18.40
CA VAL A 69 5.48 15.10 -18.65
C VAL A 69 4.33 14.48 -17.85
N ARG A 70 4.25 13.14 -17.81
CA ARG A 70 3.27 12.40 -16.99
C ARG A 70 3.39 12.73 -15.50
N LEU A 71 4.61 12.73 -14.94
CA LEU A 71 4.81 13.02 -13.50
C LEU A 71 4.35 14.44 -13.12
N SER A 72 4.32 15.37 -14.08
CA SER A 72 3.92 16.76 -13.86
C SER A 72 2.42 17.05 -14.06
N SER A 73 1.66 16.12 -14.65
CA SER A 73 0.28 16.36 -15.09
C SER A 73 -0.67 15.25 -14.64
N HIS A 74 -1.75 15.63 -13.92
CA HIS A 74 -2.69 14.68 -13.31
C HIS A 74 -3.69 14.03 -14.30
N ALA A 75 -3.87 14.63 -15.47
CA ALA A 75 -4.72 14.12 -16.55
C ALA A 75 -3.99 14.25 -17.89
N VAL A 76 -3.71 13.12 -18.55
CA VAL A 76 -3.01 13.10 -19.84
C VAL A 76 -3.90 12.41 -20.87
N SER A 77 -4.04 13.04 -22.03
CA SER A 77 -4.66 12.46 -23.21
C SER A 77 -3.56 12.15 -24.23
N VAL A 78 -3.50 10.89 -24.66
CA VAL A 78 -2.50 10.40 -25.60
C VAL A 78 -3.18 10.04 -26.91
N ILE A 79 -2.65 10.55 -28.02
CA ILE A 79 -3.17 10.30 -29.36
C ILE A 79 -2.11 9.55 -30.15
N VAL A 80 -2.49 8.41 -30.72
CA VAL A 80 -1.62 7.57 -31.52
C VAL A 80 -2.21 7.45 -32.90
N ILE A 81 -1.48 7.91 -33.91
CA ILE A 81 -1.90 7.85 -35.31
C ILE A 81 -0.98 6.87 -36.03
N SER A 82 -1.55 5.76 -36.52
CA SER A 82 -0.79 4.76 -37.28
C SER A 82 -1.69 3.89 -38.14
N GLU A 83 -1.21 3.58 -39.34
CA GLU A 83 -1.81 2.59 -40.25
C GLU A 83 -1.09 1.23 -40.16
N ASP A 84 0.03 1.14 -39.44
CA ASP A 84 0.87 -0.06 -39.36
C ASP A 84 0.59 -0.88 -38.10
N LEU A 85 0.16 -2.13 -38.32
CA LEU A 85 -0.08 -3.11 -37.27
C LEU A 85 1.17 -3.41 -36.43
N THR A 86 2.35 -3.41 -37.05
CA THR A 86 3.61 -3.73 -36.37
C THR A 86 4.04 -2.59 -35.44
N PHE A 87 3.85 -1.34 -35.88
CA PHE A 87 4.03 -0.17 -35.04
C PHE A 87 3.08 -0.19 -33.84
N LEU A 88 1.78 -0.40 -34.04
CA LEU A 88 0.80 -0.40 -32.94
C LEU A 88 1.07 -1.51 -31.91
N THR A 89 1.51 -2.67 -32.39
CA THR A 89 1.95 -3.77 -31.54
C THR A 89 3.18 -3.37 -30.70
N SER A 90 4.21 -2.83 -31.35
CA SER A 90 5.44 -2.39 -30.70
C SER A 90 5.18 -1.25 -29.71
N PHE A 91 4.29 -0.33 -30.07
CA PHE A 91 3.84 0.77 -29.21
C PHE A 91 3.13 0.23 -27.98
N ALA A 92 2.19 -0.72 -28.14
CA ALA A 92 1.49 -1.33 -27.01
C ALA A 92 2.47 -1.98 -26.03
N GLU A 93 3.47 -2.73 -26.51
CA GLU A 93 4.47 -3.37 -25.65
C GLU A 93 5.42 -2.36 -24.98
N ARG A 94 5.89 -1.36 -25.71
CA ARG A 94 6.83 -0.34 -25.17
C ARG A 94 6.16 0.60 -24.18
N SER A 95 4.95 1.08 -24.49
CA SER A 95 4.19 1.96 -23.60
C SER A 95 3.87 1.28 -22.27
N LEU A 96 3.64 -0.02 -22.33
CA LEU A 96 3.38 -0.85 -21.19
C LEU A 96 4.62 -1.10 -20.34
N LYS A 97 5.74 -1.50 -20.97
CA LYS A 97 7.03 -1.66 -20.29
C LYS A 97 7.53 -0.35 -19.69
N GLY A 98 7.29 0.76 -20.39
CA GLY A 98 7.63 2.11 -19.93
C GLY A 98 6.63 2.71 -18.94
N ARG A 99 5.54 2.01 -18.60
CA ARG A 99 4.46 2.47 -17.71
C ARG A 99 3.96 3.88 -18.07
N LEU A 100 3.83 4.12 -19.37
CA LEU A 100 3.42 5.41 -19.93
C LEU A 100 2.00 5.80 -19.49
N PHE A 101 1.13 4.80 -19.35
CA PHE A 101 -0.28 4.99 -19.05
C PHE A 101 -0.58 4.69 -17.58
N VAL A 102 -1.40 5.55 -16.97
CA VAL A 102 -2.06 5.34 -15.67
C VAL A 102 -3.56 5.26 -15.92
N TRP A 103 -4.35 4.78 -14.96
CA TRP A 103 -5.81 4.65 -15.07
C TRP A 103 -6.52 5.88 -15.64
N THR A 104 -6.10 7.08 -15.22
CA THR A 104 -6.69 8.36 -15.65
C THR A 104 -6.28 8.79 -17.06
N THR A 105 -5.36 8.06 -17.69
CA THR A 105 -4.83 8.41 -19.01
C THR A 105 -5.79 7.93 -20.09
N ARG A 106 -6.20 8.85 -20.96
CA ARG A 106 -7.11 8.56 -22.09
C ARG A 106 -6.31 8.34 -23.36
N LEU A 107 -6.52 7.21 -24.02
CA LEU A 107 -5.80 6.84 -25.24
C LEU A 107 -6.75 6.88 -26.45
N LEU A 108 -6.47 7.77 -27.40
CA LEU A 108 -7.17 7.83 -28.67
C LEU A 108 -6.28 7.26 -29.77
N LEU A 109 -6.66 6.10 -30.30
CA LEU A 109 -6.00 5.45 -31.42
C LEU A 109 -6.69 5.87 -32.72
N VAL A 110 -5.98 6.48 -33.65
CA VAL A 110 -6.46 6.84 -34.98
C VAL A 110 -5.81 5.92 -36.00
N THR A 111 -6.63 5.19 -36.76
CA THR A 111 -6.11 4.20 -37.70
C THR A 111 -7.02 4.02 -38.92
N ARG A 112 -6.49 3.38 -39.97
CA ARG A 112 -7.22 2.91 -41.16
C ARG A 112 -7.15 1.38 -41.31
N LEU A 113 -6.84 0.66 -40.24
CA LEU A 113 -6.76 -0.79 -40.26
C LEU A 113 -8.10 -1.44 -40.63
N ALA A 114 -8.02 -2.58 -41.31
CA ALA A 114 -9.19 -3.44 -41.54
C ALA A 114 -9.84 -3.80 -40.19
N LEU A 115 -11.17 -3.88 -40.17
CA LEU A 115 -11.92 -4.10 -38.93
C LEU A 115 -11.50 -5.40 -38.20
N SER A 116 -11.12 -6.45 -38.95
CA SER A 116 -10.59 -7.70 -38.40
C SER A 116 -9.30 -7.50 -37.61
N ASP A 117 -8.37 -6.71 -38.16
CA ASP A 117 -7.07 -6.45 -37.55
C ASP A 117 -7.22 -5.51 -36.35
N LEU A 118 -8.05 -4.48 -36.48
CA LEU A 118 -8.40 -3.60 -35.36
C LEU A 118 -9.00 -4.40 -34.21
N ARG A 119 -9.91 -5.33 -34.51
CA ARG A 119 -10.51 -6.20 -33.47
C ARG A 119 -9.46 -7.04 -32.76
N LYS A 120 -8.53 -7.63 -33.51
CA LYS A 120 -7.44 -8.42 -32.95
C LYS A 120 -6.52 -7.58 -32.06
N VAL A 121 -6.17 -6.38 -32.50
CA VAL A 121 -5.30 -5.46 -31.72
C VAL A 121 -5.97 -5.05 -30.42
N LEU A 122 -7.23 -4.61 -30.50
CA LEU A 122 -8.00 -4.13 -29.36
C LEU A 122 -8.27 -5.22 -28.32
N SER A 123 -8.42 -6.48 -28.72
CA SER A 123 -8.67 -7.59 -27.78
C SER A 123 -7.39 -8.22 -27.22
N THR A 124 -6.34 -8.33 -28.04
CA THR A 124 -5.13 -9.10 -27.68
C THR A 124 -4.13 -8.28 -26.87
N ARG A 125 -4.03 -6.97 -27.13
CA ARG A 125 -3.00 -6.12 -26.52
C ARG A 125 -3.56 -5.40 -25.31
N TRP A 126 -2.98 -5.66 -24.14
CA TRP A 126 -3.40 -5.09 -22.86
C TRP A 126 -3.62 -3.57 -22.87
N THR A 127 -2.67 -2.85 -23.47
CA THR A 127 -2.71 -1.39 -23.56
C THR A 127 -4.02 -0.89 -24.18
N PHE A 128 -4.57 -1.62 -25.16
CA PHE A 128 -5.82 -1.24 -25.81
C PHE A 128 -7.04 -1.91 -25.19
N SER A 129 -6.90 -3.15 -24.70
CA SER A 129 -8.01 -3.92 -24.14
C SER A 129 -8.44 -3.44 -22.76
N MET A 130 -7.47 -3.17 -21.88
CA MET A 130 -7.69 -2.87 -20.46
C MET A 130 -7.64 -1.38 -20.15
N MET A 131 -6.78 -0.59 -20.80
CA MET A 131 -6.72 0.86 -20.51
C MET A 131 -7.92 1.61 -21.10
N ASN A 132 -8.10 2.86 -20.68
CA ASN A 132 -9.14 3.76 -21.20
C ASN A 132 -8.85 4.19 -22.65
N THR A 133 -9.09 3.27 -23.59
CA THR A 133 -8.74 3.38 -25.00
C THR A 133 -9.99 3.48 -25.88
N VAL A 134 -9.94 4.38 -26.85
CA VAL A 134 -10.91 4.51 -27.94
C VAL A 134 -10.17 4.48 -29.27
N ALA A 135 -10.64 3.68 -30.21
CA ALA A 135 -10.12 3.61 -31.56
C ALA A 135 -11.05 4.31 -32.55
N LEU A 136 -10.56 5.37 -33.19
CA LEU A 136 -11.16 6.02 -34.34
C LEU A 136 -10.65 5.33 -35.61
N ASN A 137 -11.49 4.50 -36.22
CA ASN A 137 -11.21 3.90 -37.52
C ASN A 137 -11.72 4.81 -38.64
N VAL A 138 -10.83 5.29 -39.50
CA VAL A 138 -11.17 6.16 -40.63
C VAL A 138 -11.46 5.27 -41.84
N GLU A 139 -12.65 5.35 -42.40
CA GLU A 139 -13.03 4.60 -43.60
C GLU A 139 -12.69 5.41 -44.87
N GLU A 140 -12.51 4.73 -46.01
CA GLU A 140 -12.16 5.38 -47.30
C GLU A 140 -13.19 6.44 -47.75
N ASN A 141 -14.44 6.29 -47.31
CA ASN A 141 -15.55 7.19 -47.66
C ASN A 141 -15.57 8.49 -46.84
N GLY A 142 -14.54 8.77 -46.03
CA GLY A 142 -14.47 9.94 -45.14
C GLY A 142 -15.42 9.87 -43.94
N ARG A 143 -16.07 8.71 -43.73
CA ARG A 143 -16.75 8.38 -42.47
C ARG A 143 -15.75 7.76 -41.52
N SER A 144 -15.90 8.00 -40.24
CA SER A 144 -15.08 7.36 -39.21
C SER A 144 -15.96 6.70 -38.17
N SER A 145 -15.53 5.56 -37.66
CA SER A 145 -16.28 4.78 -36.67
C SER A 145 -15.46 4.68 -35.40
N LEU A 146 -16.09 4.96 -34.24
CA LEU A 146 -15.44 4.87 -32.95
C LEU A 146 -15.71 3.51 -32.32
N TYR A 147 -14.64 2.87 -31.84
CA TYR A 147 -14.68 1.55 -31.22
C TYR A 147 -13.99 1.58 -29.86
N THR A 148 -14.50 0.81 -28.92
CA THR A 148 -13.82 0.51 -27.65
C THR A 148 -13.91 -0.98 -27.36
N HIS A 149 -12.93 -1.50 -26.62
CA HIS A 149 -12.95 -2.86 -26.12
C HIS A 149 -13.44 -2.87 -24.67
N LEU A 150 -14.53 -3.60 -24.42
CA LEU A 150 -15.05 -3.85 -23.10
C LEU A 150 -14.59 -5.25 -22.66
N PRO A 151 -13.64 -5.37 -21.73
CA PRO A 151 -13.16 -6.67 -21.26
C PRO A 151 -14.25 -7.43 -20.50
N TYR A 152 -15.15 -6.71 -19.85
CA TYR A 152 -16.29 -7.25 -19.13
C TYR A 152 -17.57 -6.62 -19.67
N SER A 153 -18.54 -7.46 -20.03
CA SER A 153 -19.89 -7.05 -20.42
C SER A 153 -20.86 -8.21 -20.15
N PRO A 154 -22.19 -8.00 -20.18
CA PRO A 154 -23.17 -9.08 -20.00
C PRO A 154 -22.99 -10.25 -20.97
N GLU A 155 -22.47 -9.99 -22.17
CA GLU A 155 -22.23 -11.00 -23.22
C GLU A 155 -20.77 -11.51 -23.24
N GLY A 156 -19.96 -11.07 -22.28
CA GLY A 156 -18.52 -11.34 -22.23
C GLY A 156 -17.65 -10.25 -22.88
N ALA A 157 -16.38 -10.55 -23.12
CA ALA A 157 -15.45 -9.58 -23.72
C ALA A 157 -15.85 -9.27 -25.16
N GLN A 158 -16.09 -7.99 -25.46
CA GLN A 158 -16.55 -7.58 -26.79
C GLN A 158 -16.06 -6.19 -27.20
N ILE A 159 -16.10 -5.95 -28.50
CA ILE A 159 -15.75 -4.65 -29.08
C ILE A 159 -17.04 -3.94 -29.45
N TYR A 160 -17.25 -2.80 -28.81
CA TYR A 160 -18.46 -2.01 -28.94
C TYR A 160 -18.22 -0.80 -29.85
N LYS A 161 -19.17 -0.52 -30.75
CA LYS A 161 -19.17 0.68 -31.58
C LYS A 161 -19.83 1.82 -30.82
N LEU A 162 -19.03 2.76 -30.33
CA LEU A 162 -19.49 3.91 -29.55
C LEU A 162 -20.24 4.93 -30.40
N GLY A 163 -19.81 5.11 -31.64
CA GLY A 163 -20.34 6.16 -32.48
C GLY A 163 -19.79 6.16 -33.90
N SER A 164 -20.20 7.18 -34.64
CA SER A 164 -19.69 7.47 -35.97
C SER A 164 -19.46 8.96 -36.10
N TRP A 165 -18.41 9.32 -36.80
CA TRP A 165 -18.10 10.69 -37.17
C TRP A 165 -18.18 10.85 -38.69
N SER A 166 -18.71 11.98 -39.13
CA SER A 166 -18.67 12.38 -40.54
C SER A 166 -18.58 13.90 -40.64
N ARG A 167 -18.03 14.42 -41.74
CA ARG A 167 -17.94 15.87 -41.97
C ARG A 167 -19.29 16.59 -41.94
N GLN A 168 -20.35 15.92 -42.41
CA GLN A 168 -21.69 16.48 -42.52
C GLN A 168 -22.43 16.51 -41.18
N PHE A 169 -22.35 15.42 -40.41
CA PHE A 169 -23.14 15.23 -39.19
C PHE A 169 -22.32 15.36 -37.91
N ARG A 170 -21.02 15.67 -38.02
CA ARG A 170 -20.06 15.75 -36.91
C ARG A 170 -20.05 14.45 -36.09
N LEU A 171 -19.65 14.52 -34.81
CA LEU A 171 -19.59 13.35 -33.93
C LEU A 171 -21.00 12.93 -33.52
N PHE A 172 -21.39 11.70 -33.89
CA PHE A 172 -22.61 11.07 -33.42
C PHE A 172 -22.26 9.92 -32.47
N LEU A 173 -22.66 10.05 -31.21
CA LEU A 173 -22.53 9.01 -30.19
C LEU A 173 -23.83 8.24 -30.06
N ARG A 174 -23.75 6.92 -29.89
CA ARG A 174 -24.91 6.13 -29.49
C ARG A 174 -25.27 6.52 -28.05
N SER A 175 -26.50 6.98 -27.87
CA SER A 175 -27.03 7.85 -26.80
C SER A 175 -26.84 7.43 -25.34
N SER A 176 -26.10 6.37 -25.03
CA SER A 176 -25.91 5.85 -23.68
C SER A 176 -24.45 5.85 -23.20
N PHE A 177 -23.47 6.14 -24.05
CA PHE A 177 -22.06 6.05 -23.70
C PHE A 177 -21.32 7.38 -23.86
N GLU A 178 -20.55 7.75 -22.84
CA GLU A 178 -19.49 8.74 -22.97
C GLU A 178 -18.43 8.25 -23.98
N ILE A 179 -17.64 9.16 -24.54
CA ILE A 179 -16.56 8.83 -25.48
C ILE A 179 -15.59 7.82 -24.85
N PHE A 180 -15.27 8.00 -23.58
CA PHE A 180 -14.39 7.13 -22.80
C PHE A 180 -15.20 6.47 -21.68
N PRO A 181 -15.90 5.35 -21.96
CA PRO A 181 -16.77 4.72 -20.97
C PRO A 181 -15.96 4.10 -19.84
N GLU A 182 -16.54 4.09 -18.64
CA GLU A 182 -15.97 3.39 -17.49
C GLU A 182 -16.10 1.88 -17.70
N LYS A 183 -14.96 1.18 -17.66
CA LYS A 183 -14.86 -0.23 -18.06
C LYS A 183 -15.04 -1.21 -16.90
N TYR A 184 -14.95 -0.70 -15.67
CA TYR A 184 -14.78 -1.53 -14.47
C TYR A 184 -15.74 -1.21 -13.33
N ASP A 185 -16.82 -0.47 -13.62
CA ASP A 185 -17.92 -0.27 -12.68
C ASP A 185 -18.65 -1.58 -12.35
N ASN A 186 -18.67 -2.52 -13.30
CA ASN A 186 -19.30 -3.82 -13.13
C ASN A 186 -18.58 -4.88 -13.99
N PHE A 187 -18.21 -6.00 -13.39
CA PHE A 187 -17.51 -7.10 -14.05
C PHE A 187 -18.47 -8.18 -14.57
N HIS A 188 -19.78 -8.01 -14.35
CA HIS A 188 -20.84 -8.87 -14.87
C HIS A 188 -20.68 -10.36 -14.49
N GLY A 189 -20.16 -10.64 -13.30
CA GLY A 189 -19.88 -11.99 -12.81
C GLY A 189 -18.63 -12.64 -13.42
N GLY A 190 -17.81 -11.88 -14.14
CA GLY A 190 -16.56 -12.34 -14.74
C GLY A 190 -15.55 -12.85 -13.72
N TYR A 191 -14.71 -13.80 -14.12
CA TYR A 191 -13.63 -14.30 -13.27
C TYR A 191 -12.42 -13.37 -13.32
N VAL A 192 -11.91 -13.00 -12.14
CA VAL A 192 -10.68 -12.22 -11.98
C VAL A 192 -9.63 -13.10 -11.32
N ASN A 193 -8.48 -13.23 -11.98
CA ASN A 193 -7.36 -14.01 -11.48
C ASN A 193 -6.63 -13.26 -10.36
N ILE A 194 -6.61 -13.84 -9.17
CA ILE A 194 -6.01 -13.24 -7.98
C ILE A 194 -4.94 -14.19 -7.43
N THR A 195 -3.71 -13.71 -7.32
CA THR A 195 -2.63 -14.46 -6.68
C THR A 195 -2.81 -14.43 -5.18
N SER A 196 -2.89 -15.62 -4.59
CA SER A 196 -2.91 -15.80 -3.15
C SER A 196 -2.33 -17.15 -2.78
N GLY A 197 -1.93 -17.30 -1.51
CA GLY A 197 -1.51 -18.55 -0.89
C GLY A 197 -2.08 -18.64 0.53
N VAL A 198 -1.69 -19.65 1.29
CA VAL A 198 -2.08 -19.77 2.71
C VAL A 198 -1.15 -18.88 3.54
N TRP A 199 -1.63 -17.67 3.84
CA TRP A 199 -0.91 -16.62 4.56
C TRP A 199 -1.71 -16.18 5.79
N ALA A 200 -1.75 -17.01 6.83
CA ALA A 200 -2.42 -16.65 8.08
C ALA A 200 -1.80 -15.39 8.71
N PRO A 201 -2.59 -14.43 9.23
CA PRO A 201 -4.05 -14.43 9.37
C PRO A 201 -4.82 -13.78 8.18
N PHE A 202 -4.13 -13.41 7.10
CA PHE A 202 -4.68 -12.64 5.97
C PHE A 202 -5.49 -13.48 4.99
N TRP A 203 -5.01 -14.69 4.73
CA TRP A 203 -5.64 -15.65 3.83
C TRP A 203 -5.46 -17.06 4.37
N ASP A 204 -6.55 -17.72 4.68
CA ASP A 204 -6.59 -19.10 5.17
C ASP A 204 -7.54 -19.91 4.28
N GLU A 205 -7.27 -21.20 4.16
CA GLU A 205 -7.99 -22.11 3.27
C GLU A 205 -8.44 -23.34 4.05
N LYS A 206 -9.74 -23.63 4.00
CA LYS A 206 -10.34 -24.81 4.63
C LYS A 206 -11.11 -25.59 3.59
N GLU A 207 -10.85 -26.89 3.52
CA GLU A 207 -11.69 -27.79 2.71
C GLU A 207 -12.94 -28.15 3.52
N VAL A 208 -14.11 -27.75 3.02
CA VAL A 208 -15.41 -28.08 3.61
C VAL A 208 -16.16 -29.00 2.65
N MET A 209 -16.84 -30.00 3.19
CA MET A 209 -17.75 -30.84 2.42
C MET A 209 -19.04 -30.07 2.18
N ALA A 210 -19.33 -29.73 0.93
CA ALA A 210 -20.60 -29.15 0.55
C ALA A 210 -21.75 -30.16 0.75
N ALA A 211 -22.99 -29.65 0.77
CA ALA A 211 -24.18 -30.46 1.01
C ALA A 211 -24.41 -31.57 -0.03
N ASP A 212 -23.76 -31.47 -1.19
CA ASP A 212 -23.74 -32.45 -2.28
C ASP A 212 -22.61 -33.49 -2.15
N GLY A 213 -21.82 -33.44 -1.06
CA GLY A 213 -20.67 -34.30 -0.83
C GLY A 213 -19.40 -33.90 -1.60
N SER A 214 -19.43 -32.80 -2.36
CA SER A 214 -18.25 -32.27 -3.04
C SER A 214 -17.35 -31.50 -2.06
N LYS A 215 -16.03 -31.58 -2.27
CA LYS A 215 -15.07 -30.79 -1.49
C LYS A 215 -15.00 -29.38 -2.06
N VAL A 216 -15.41 -28.40 -1.28
CA VAL A 216 -15.32 -26.98 -1.64
C VAL A 216 -14.27 -26.31 -0.76
N LYS A 217 -13.40 -25.50 -1.38
CA LYS A 217 -12.44 -24.67 -0.67
C LYS A 217 -13.16 -23.43 -0.16
N GLU A 218 -13.25 -23.29 1.15
CA GLU A 218 -13.68 -22.08 1.83
C GLU A 218 -12.45 -21.26 2.20
N TYR A 219 -12.48 -19.97 1.86
CA TYR A 219 -11.41 -19.05 2.19
C TYR A 219 -11.83 -18.15 3.34
N SER A 220 -10.87 -17.78 4.18
CA SER A 220 -11.07 -16.84 5.29
C SER A 220 -9.84 -15.97 5.51
N GLY A 221 -9.92 -14.99 6.41
CA GLY A 221 -8.83 -14.04 6.68
C GLY A 221 -9.15 -12.62 6.26
N SER A 222 -8.42 -11.66 6.81
CA SER A 222 -8.74 -10.23 6.65
C SER A 222 -8.69 -9.76 5.20
N ASP A 223 -7.65 -10.17 4.46
CA ASP A 223 -7.44 -9.73 3.08
C ASP A 223 -8.43 -10.43 2.12
N PHE A 224 -8.74 -11.70 2.38
CA PHE A 224 -9.80 -12.41 1.64
C PHE A 224 -11.15 -11.72 1.82
N MET A 225 -11.53 -11.37 3.05
CA MET A 225 -12.81 -10.71 3.33
C MET A 225 -12.90 -9.32 2.69
N ALA A 226 -11.82 -8.55 2.70
CA ALA A 226 -11.75 -7.27 2.00
C ALA A 226 -11.94 -7.46 0.49
N LEU A 227 -11.26 -8.45 -0.09
CA LEU A 227 -11.37 -8.74 -1.52
C LEU A 227 -12.75 -9.27 -1.92
N ASP A 228 -13.35 -10.14 -1.11
CA ASP A 228 -14.70 -10.66 -1.32
C ASP A 228 -15.74 -9.54 -1.26
N THR A 229 -15.54 -8.55 -0.38
CA THR A 229 -16.37 -7.35 -0.34
C THR A 229 -16.24 -6.52 -1.62
N ILE A 230 -15.01 -6.33 -2.13
CA ILE A 230 -14.76 -5.65 -3.41
C ILE A 230 -15.38 -6.44 -4.57
N ALA A 231 -15.26 -7.77 -4.54
CA ALA A 231 -15.81 -8.69 -5.54
C ALA A 231 -17.35 -8.60 -5.61
N LYS A 232 -18.01 -8.50 -4.46
CA LYS A 232 -19.47 -8.28 -4.39
C LYS A 232 -19.86 -6.89 -4.88
N ALA A 233 -19.11 -5.86 -4.52
CA ALA A 233 -19.40 -4.48 -4.93
C ALA A 233 -19.25 -4.28 -6.45
N LEU A 234 -18.20 -4.83 -7.05
CA LEU A 234 -17.91 -4.73 -8.48
C LEU A 234 -18.45 -5.91 -9.29
N ASN A 235 -19.14 -6.85 -8.66
CA ASN A 235 -19.77 -8.02 -9.26
C ASN A 235 -18.79 -8.86 -10.11
N PHE A 236 -17.68 -9.30 -9.51
CA PHE A 236 -16.78 -10.31 -10.10
C PHE A 236 -16.65 -11.55 -9.21
N ARG A 237 -16.17 -12.64 -9.81
CA ARG A 237 -15.84 -13.88 -9.11
C ARG A 237 -14.33 -14.01 -8.97
N ILE A 238 -13.89 -14.41 -7.79
CA ILE A 238 -12.47 -14.61 -7.49
C ILE A 238 -12.02 -15.96 -8.07
N ARG A 239 -10.99 -15.94 -8.91
CA ARG A 239 -10.22 -17.14 -9.29
C ARG A 239 -8.86 -17.08 -8.62
N GLN A 240 -8.68 -17.90 -7.59
CA GLN A 240 -7.40 -18.00 -6.90
C GLN A 240 -6.35 -18.63 -7.83
N VAL A 241 -5.18 -18.00 -7.90
CA VAL A 241 -4.00 -18.51 -8.58
C VAL A 241 -2.94 -18.80 -7.51
N PRO A 242 -2.74 -20.07 -7.11
CA PRO A 242 -1.97 -20.43 -5.91
C PRO A 242 -0.47 -20.14 -6.08
N THR A 243 0.13 -19.39 -5.15
CA THR A 243 1.56 -19.01 -5.17
C THR A 243 2.33 -19.61 -4.00
N LYS A 244 3.60 -19.95 -4.23
CA LYS A 244 4.52 -20.48 -3.22
C LYS A 244 5.12 -19.40 -2.32
N ASP A 245 5.53 -18.28 -2.90
CA ASP A 245 6.22 -17.21 -2.18
C ASP A 245 5.90 -15.81 -2.76
N PHE A 246 6.39 -14.76 -2.09
CA PHE A 246 6.17 -13.37 -2.49
C PHE A 246 6.88 -13.00 -3.80
N VAL A 247 7.92 -13.73 -4.20
CA VAL A 247 8.64 -13.51 -5.47
C VAL A 247 7.75 -13.94 -6.62
N GLU A 248 7.16 -15.13 -6.51
CA GLU A 248 6.21 -15.65 -7.49
C GLU A 248 4.95 -14.78 -7.59
N VAL A 249 4.48 -14.23 -6.46
CA VAL A 249 3.37 -13.25 -6.46
C VAL A 249 3.74 -12.02 -7.29
N THR A 250 4.93 -11.45 -7.07
CA THR A 250 5.41 -10.29 -7.85
C THR A 250 5.43 -10.63 -9.33
N GLN A 251 6.03 -11.77 -9.68
CA GLN A 251 6.21 -12.20 -11.05
C GLN A 251 4.87 -12.37 -11.77
N ARG A 252 3.89 -13.01 -11.13
CA ARG A 252 2.58 -13.26 -11.74
C ARG A 252 1.76 -11.99 -11.98
N VAL A 253 1.96 -10.96 -11.17
CA VAL A 253 1.37 -9.63 -11.40
C VAL A 253 2.10 -8.91 -12.55
N GLU A 254 3.43 -8.98 -12.59
CA GLU A 254 4.23 -8.39 -13.68
C GLU A 254 3.90 -9.04 -15.05
N GLU A 255 3.75 -10.36 -15.07
CA GLU A 255 3.36 -11.17 -16.24
C GLU A 255 1.85 -11.10 -16.54
N ARG A 256 1.04 -10.52 -15.64
CA ARG A 256 -0.42 -10.34 -15.75
C ARG A 256 -1.21 -11.64 -15.86
N VAL A 257 -0.61 -12.71 -15.36
CA VAL A 257 -1.33 -13.95 -15.07
C VAL A 257 -2.37 -13.66 -13.99
N SER A 258 -2.03 -12.79 -13.05
CA SER A 258 -2.93 -12.25 -12.04
C SER A 258 -3.17 -10.77 -12.21
N PHE A 259 -4.44 -10.36 -12.04
CA PHE A 259 -4.88 -8.98 -12.10
C PHE A 259 -4.53 -8.22 -10.81
N ILE A 260 -4.64 -8.89 -9.66
CA ILE A 260 -4.47 -8.31 -8.33
C ILE A 260 -3.72 -9.30 -7.43
N ALA A 261 -2.73 -8.81 -6.70
CA ALA A 261 -2.22 -9.48 -5.52
C ALA A 261 -2.95 -8.95 -4.29
N SER A 262 -3.71 -9.82 -3.63
CA SER A 262 -4.53 -9.49 -2.45
C SER A 262 -3.92 -9.99 -1.15
N ILE A 263 -2.59 -9.92 -1.05
CA ILE A 263 -1.86 -10.34 0.15
C ILE A 263 -1.15 -9.13 0.73
N TYR A 264 -0.81 -9.19 2.01
CA TYR A 264 -0.01 -8.18 2.68
C TYR A 264 1.25 -7.82 1.86
N TYR A 265 1.23 -6.62 1.28
CA TYR A 265 2.27 -6.14 0.38
C TYR A 265 2.78 -4.78 0.85
N VAL A 266 4.01 -4.76 1.37
CA VAL A 266 4.66 -3.52 1.80
C VAL A 266 4.98 -2.66 0.58
N VAL A 267 4.55 -1.40 0.64
CA VAL A 267 4.88 -0.37 -0.34
C VAL A 267 6.34 0.02 -0.15
N LEU A 268 7.18 -0.35 -1.12
CA LEU A 268 8.60 -0.01 -1.14
C LEU A 268 8.92 0.73 -2.43
N VAL A 269 9.89 1.66 -2.39
CA VAL A 269 10.28 2.47 -3.57
C VAL A 269 10.63 1.58 -4.75
N ASN A 270 11.43 0.52 -4.54
CA ASN A 270 11.81 -0.41 -5.61
C ASN A 270 10.63 -1.21 -6.18
N ARG A 271 9.53 -1.36 -5.43
CA ARG A 271 8.31 -2.05 -5.89
C ARG A 271 7.40 -1.11 -6.67
N LEU A 272 7.37 0.18 -6.29
CA LEU A 272 6.66 1.22 -7.04
C LEU A 272 7.17 1.37 -8.47
N GLU A 273 8.39 0.93 -8.77
CA GLU A 273 8.93 0.89 -10.14
C GLU A 273 8.40 -0.30 -10.97
N ARG A 274 7.91 -1.36 -10.32
CA ARG A 274 7.52 -2.62 -10.97
C ARG A 274 6.02 -2.81 -11.15
N HIS A 275 5.23 -2.46 -10.13
CA HIS A 275 3.77 -2.57 -10.15
C HIS A 275 3.11 -1.35 -9.51
N ASP A 276 1.83 -1.18 -9.78
CA ASP A 276 1.00 -0.13 -9.18
C ASP A 276 0.38 -0.63 -7.87
N PHE A 277 0.18 0.29 -6.93
CA PHE A 277 -0.53 0.05 -5.69
C PHE A 277 -1.83 0.86 -5.70
N THR A 278 -2.84 0.35 -4.99
CA THR A 278 -4.06 1.10 -4.70
C THR A 278 -3.83 2.03 -3.50
N TYR A 279 -4.81 2.15 -2.62
CA TYR A 279 -4.67 2.88 -1.36
C TYR A 279 -4.20 1.93 -0.26
N THR A 280 -3.30 2.41 0.58
CA THR A 280 -2.90 1.69 1.79
C THR A 280 -4.04 1.71 2.79
N TYR A 281 -4.55 0.53 3.15
CA TYR A 281 -5.61 0.37 4.14
C TYR A 281 -5.10 -0.13 5.50
N GLN A 282 -3.84 -0.60 5.57
CA GLN A 282 -3.20 -1.07 6.79
C GLN A 282 -1.79 -0.48 6.92
N PHE A 283 -1.52 0.10 8.08
CA PHE A 283 -0.18 0.56 8.45
C PHE A 283 0.45 -0.47 9.38
N SER A 284 1.66 -0.87 9.06
CA SER A 284 2.47 -1.76 9.88
C SER A 284 3.71 -1.01 10.34
N TYR A 285 4.10 -1.26 11.58
CA TYR A 285 5.29 -0.69 12.18
C TYR A 285 6.29 -1.79 12.44
N GLU A 286 7.56 -1.52 12.15
CA GLU A 286 8.64 -2.44 12.51
C GLU A 286 8.73 -2.53 14.04
N SER A 287 8.70 -3.76 14.53
CA SER A 287 8.79 -4.07 15.95
C SER A 287 9.62 -5.35 16.10
N PHE A 288 10.20 -5.53 17.27
CA PHE A 288 10.91 -6.75 17.62
C PHE A 288 10.15 -7.47 18.73
N CYS A 289 10.16 -8.79 18.66
CA CYS A 289 9.54 -9.65 19.66
C CYS A 289 10.63 -10.31 20.49
N LEU A 290 10.56 -10.16 21.81
CA LEU A 290 11.41 -10.87 22.75
C LEU A 290 10.61 -12.00 23.39
N SER A 291 11.31 -13.04 23.84
CA SER A 291 10.69 -14.05 24.69
C SER A 291 10.12 -13.39 25.95
N LYS A 292 8.98 -13.89 26.43
CA LYS A 292 8.41 -13.42 27.69
C LYS A 292 9.45 -13.70 28.79
N PRO A 293 9.94 -12.67 29.52
CA PRO A 293 10.95 -12.89 30.53
C PRO A 293 10.41 -13.77 31.65
N GLY A 294 11.29 -14.59 32.24
CA GLY A 294 11.00 -15.28 33.49
C GLY A 294 10.72 -14.29 34.62
N LEU A 295 9.94 -14.71 35.59
CA LEU A 295 9.74 -13.94 36.81
C LEU A 295 11.04 -13.91 37.62
N ARG A 296 11.35 -12.77 38.25
CA ARG A 296 12.45 -12.74 39.22
C ARG A 296 12.14 -13.65 40.41
N PRO A 297 13.15 -14.26 41.05
CA PRO A 297 12.96 -15.05 42.25
C PRO A 297 12.28 -14.21 43.36
N GLN A 298 11.23 -14.73 43.98
CA GLN A 298 10.45 -13.98 44.98
C GLN A 298 11.25 -13.62 46.25
N TRP A 299 12.34 -14.32 46.55
CA TRP A 299 13.19 -14.00 47.70
C TRP A 299 13.88 -12.64 47.53
N GLU A 300 14.12 -12.19 46.30
CA GLU A 300 14.69 -10.88 46.02
C GLU A 300 13.78 -9.75 46.56
N SER A 301 12.47 -9.97 46.59
CA SER A 301 11.48 -9.04 47.12
C SER A 301 11.62 -8.76 48.62
N LEU A 302 12.48 -9.48 49.36
CA LEU A 302 12.75 -9.18 50.77
C LEU A 302 13.66 -7.96 50.96
N TYR A 303 14.50 -7.64 49.96
CA TYR A 303 15.48 -6.55 50.06
C TYR A 303 15.05 -5.26 49.31
N TYR A 304 14.36 -5.41 48.17
CA TYR A 304 13.85 -4.31 47.36
C TYR A 304 12.70 -3.42 47.93
N PRO A 305 11.94 -3.76 48.99
CA PRO A 305 10.82 -2.93 49.45
C PRO A 305 11.21 -1.53 49.93
N LEU A 306 12.48 -1.32 50.26
CA LEU A 306 13.02 -0.02 50.62
C LEU A 306 14.22 0.29 49.73
N ALA A 307 14.36 1.54 49.31
CA ALA A 307 15.50 1.99 48.53
C ALA A 307 16.82 1.80 49.31
N HIS A 308 17.93 1.59 48.61
CA HIS A 308 19.25 1.44 49.23
C HIS A 308 19.60 2.59 50.19
N GLN A 309 19.15 3.81 49.88
CA GLN A 309 19.33 4.99 50.72
C GLN A 309 18.60 4.87 52.07
N VAL A 310 17.40 4.28 52.10
CA VAL A 310 16.62 4.09 53.33
C VAL A 310 17.26 3.02 54.20
N TRP A 311 17.76 1.94 53.60
CA TRP A 311 18.54 0.92 54.32
C TRP A 311 19.81 1.51 54.94
N ALA A 312 20.57 2.28 54.15
CA ALA A 312 21.77 2.96 54.65
C ALA A 312 21.45 3.95 55.77
N GLY A 313 20.38 4.73 55.64
CA GLY A 313 19.91 5.65 56.69
C GLY A 313 19.49 4.93 57.96
N THR A 314 18.79 3.81 57.84
CA THR A 314 18.36 2.97 58.98
C THR A 314 19.57 2.41 59.72
N MET A 315 20.56 1.87 58.99
CA MET A 315 21.82 1.39 59.58
C MET A 315 22.60 2.51 60.27
N THR A 316 22.62 3.70 59.66
CA THR A 316 23.27 4.87 60.25
C THR A 316 22.63 5.26 61.59
N VAL A 317 21.29 5.30 61.66
CA VAL A 317 20.57 5.58 62.91
C VAL A 317 20.81 4.49 63.95
N LEU A 318 20.80 3.22 63.55
CA LEU A 318 21.05 2.07 64.44
C LEU A 318 22.47 2.05 65.01
N VAL A 319 23.45 2.69 64.36
CA VAL A 319 24.82 2.80 64.89
C VAL A 319 24.99 4.07 65.73
N ILE A 320 24.50 5.21 65.23
CA ILE A 320 24.70 6.51 65.90
C ILE A 320 23.94 6.56 67.23
N VAL A 321 22.71 6.08 67.29
CA VAL A 321 21.88 6.15 68.50
C VAL A 321 22.53 5.41 69.68
N PRO A 322 22.96 4.13 69.56
CA PRO A 322 23.68 3.45 70.63
C PRO A 322 25.01 4.12 71.00
N VAL A 323 25.77 4.64 70.03
CA VAL A 323 27.03 5.36 70.32
C VAL A 323 26.76 6.61 71.15
N VAL A 324 25.73 7.38 70.82
CA VAL A 324 25.31 8.56 71.60
C VAL A 324 24.88 8.14 73.01
N PHE A 325 24.11 7.04 73.15
CA PHE A 325 23.73 6.53 74.46
C PHE A 325 24.92 6.06 75.30
N VAL A 326 25.93 5.39 74.70
CA VAL A 326 27.16 4.98 75.39
C VAL A 326 28.01 6.18 75.82
N VAL A 327 28.04 7.25 75.03
CA VAL A 327 28.81 8.48 75.35
C VAL A 327 28.10 9.34 76.41
N ILE A 328 26.77 9.34 76.44
CA ILE A 328 25.98 10.12 77.41
C ILE A 328 25.75 9.34 78.72
N ALA A 329 25.77 8.00 78.69
CA ALA A 329 25.64 7.18 79.88
C ALA A 329 26.82 7.45 80.84
N PRO A 330 26.56 7.87 82.10
CA PRO A 330 27.63 8.09 83.06
C PRO A 330 28.39 6.78 83.29
N SER A 331 29.71 6.88 83.34
CA SER A 331 30.65 5.77 83.46
C SER A 331 30.49 5.02 84.79
N GLU A 332 29.60 4.03 84.83
CA GLU A 332 29.73 2.86 85.71
C GLU A 332 29.93 1.64 84.80
N VAL A 333 31.21 1.28 84.64
CA VAL A 333 31.65 0.14 83.86
C VAL A 333 31.56 -1.11 84.73
N ASP A 334 30.61 -1.98 84.45
CA ASP A 334 30.69 -3.40 84.80
C ASP A 334 30.24 -4.28 83.62
N GLY A 335 31.24 -4.70 82.84
CA GLY A 335 31.49 -6.07 82.38
C GLY A 335 30.47 -6.92 81.61
N THR A 336 29.18 -6.58 81.52
CA THR A 336 28.15 -7.49 80.96
C THR A 336 27.06 -6.76 80.17
N THR A 337 27.45 -5.74 79.40
CA THR A 337 26.52 -4.83 78.69
C THR A 337 26.51 -4.99 77.17
N SER A 338 26.66 -6.20 76.62
CA SER A 338 26.38 -6.43 75.19
C SER A 338 24.99 -7.03 74.94
N GLU A 339 24.47 -7.87 75.84
CA GLU A 339 23.16 -8.51 75.67
C GLU A 339 22.00 -7.70 76.30
N LEU A 340 22.26 -6.91 77.35
CA LEU A 340 21.20 -6.16 78.04
C LEU A 340 20.79 -4.85 77.34
N CYS A 341 21.63 -4.24 76.48
CA CYS A 341 21.28 -2.99 75.80
C CYS A 341 20.25 -3.19 74.66
N LEU A 342 20.14 -4.38 74.09
CA LEU A 342 19.09 -4.68 73.10
C LEU A 342 17.76 -5.08 73.75
N GLN A 343 17.79 -5.59 74.98
CA GLN A 343 16.59 -6.04 75.70
C GLN A 343 16.00 -5.00 76.67
N ASN A 344 16.82 -4.13 77.28
CA ASN A 344 16.37 -3.16 78.30
C ASN A 344 16.21 -1.70 77.83
N ASN A 345 16.53 -1.34 76.59
CA ASN A 345 16.24 0.00 76.05
C ASN A 345 14.76 0.21 75.67
N LEU A 346 13.89 -0.75 75.98
CA LEU A 346 12.42 -0.61 75.96
C LEU A 346 11.86 -0.41 77.38
N GLY A 347 12.60 0.26 78.26
CA GLY A 347 12.06 0.76 79.53
C GLY A 347 10.99 1.85 79.30
N PRO A 348 9.97 1.99 80.17
CA PRO A 348 8.73 2.72 79.85
C PRO A 348 8.86 4.25 79.85
N SER A 349 10.04 4.82 80.04
CA SER A 349 10.21 6.26 80.22
C SER A 349 11.44 6.75 79.48
N SER A 350 11.20 7.53 78.42
CA SER A 350 12.18 8.37 77.72
C SER A 350 13.02 7.77 76.57
N ASP A 351 12.41 7.13 75.58
CA ASP A 351 12.74 7.51 74.19
C ASP A 351 11.64 7.18 73.17
N HIS A 352 10.58 8.00 73.17
CA HIS A 352 9.48 7.85 72.21
C HIS A 352 9.92 8.11 70.75
N GLY A 353 11.07 8.75 70.50
CA GLY A 353 11.53 9.10 69.16
C GLY A 353 11.99 7.89 68.35
N VAL A 354 12.91 7.09 68.92
CA VAL A 354 13.47 5.89 68.26
C VAL A 354 12.40 4.82 68.06
N ALA A 355 11.53 4.61 69.06
CA ALA A 355 10.41 3.69 68.96
C ALA A 355 9.41 4.09 67.86
N ARG A 356 9.08 5.40 67.73
CA ARG A 356 8.24 5.92 66.64
C ARG A 356 8.91 5.74 65.28
N PHE A 357 10.21 5.99 65.18
CA PHE A 357 10.98 5.81 63.95
C PHE A 357 10.99 4.35 63.48
N LEU A 358 11.31 3.40 64.38
CA LEU A 358 11.28 1.97 64.08
C LEU A 358 9.88 1.48 63.72
N PHE A 359 8.84 1.99 64.40
CA PHE A 359 7.46 1.68 64.07
C PHE A 359 7.08 2.15 62.65
N ILE A 360 7.42 3.39 62.28
CA ILE A 360 7.12 3.94 60.95
C ILE A 360 7.84 3.12 59.86
N ILE A 361 9.13 2.81 60.04
CA ILE A 361 9.88 1.99 59.09
C ILE A 361 9.31 0.58 59.00
N GLY A 362 8.96 -0.05 60.12
CA GLY A 362 8.35 -1.38 60.13
C GLY A 362 7.02 -1.44 59.39
N VAL A 363 6.16 -0.43 59.58
CA VAL A 363 4.88 -0.33 58.85
C VAL A 363 5.11 -0.07 57.36
N ALA A 364 6.02 0.84 57.00
CA ALA A 364 6.37 1.14 55.61
C ALA A 364 6.98 -0.07 54.88
N TYR A 365 7.92 -0.77 55.53
CA TYR A 365 8.52 -1.99 55.01
C TYR A 365 7.47 -3.08 54.77
N ARG A 366 6.58 -3.32 55.75
CA ARG A 366 5.54 -4.34 55.62
C ARG A 366 4.54 -4.01 54.51
N GLY A 367 4.14 -2.74 54.39
CA GLY A 367 3.29 -2.26 53.31
C GLY A 367 3.92 -2.49 51.93
N ASN A 368 5.17 -2.06 51.76
CA ASN A 368 5.90 -2.22 50.50
C ASN A 368 6.17 -3.70 50.17
N LEU A 369 6.55 -4.51 51.15
CA LEU A 369 6.78 -5.95 50.97
C LEU A 369 5.50 -6.66 50.50
N THR A 370 4.34 -6.30 51.07
CA THR A 370 3.05 -6.84 50.65
C THR A 370 2.75 -6.49 49.20
N ALA A 371 3.09 -5.27 48.76
CA ALA A 371 2.95 -4.88 47.35
C ALA A 371 3.90 -5.67 46.42
N TYR A 372 5.16 -5.84 46.83
CA TYR A 372 6.16 -6.59 46.05
C TYR A 372 5.90 -8.10 45.97
N LEU A 373 5.18 -8.68 46.94
CA LEU A 373 4.79 -10.09 46.93
C LEU A 373 3.48 -10.34 46.17
N THR A 374 2.63 -9.32 46.02
CA THR A 374 1.36 -9.45 45.29
C THR A 374 1.50 -9.19 43.80
N LEU A 375 2.49 -8.39 43.37
CA LEU A 375 2.74 -8.08 41.96
C LEU A 375 3.94 -8.85 41.39
N PRO A 376 3.81 -9.52 40.24
CA PRO A 376 4.95 -10.15 39.58
C PRO A 376 5.92 -9.08 39.08
N VAL A 377 7.17 -9.15 39.56
CA VAL A 377 8.25 -8.26 39.10
C VAL A 377 8.98 -8.93 37.93
N TYR A 378 8.84 -8.34 36.76
CA TYR A 378 9.61 -8.72 35.58
C TYR A 378 10.98 -8.02 35.58
N PRO A 379 12.04 -8.66 35.07
CA PRO A 379 13.30 -7.97 34.84
C PRO A 379 13.13 -6.83 33.82
N PRO A 380 13.99 -5.81 33.87
CA PRO A 380 14.03 -4.80 32.82
C PRO A 380 14.31 -5.48 31.48
N ARG A 381 13.66 -4.99 30.45
CA ARG A 381 13.79 -5.47 29.08
C ARG A 381 14.17 -4.29 28.18
N PRO A 382 14.95 -4.50 27.12
CA PRO A 382 15.16 -3.46 26.14
C PRO A 382 13.82 -3.17 25.45
N GLU A 383 13.39 -1.92 25.49
CA GLU A 383 12.16 -1.43 24.85
C GLU A 383 12.47 -0.69 23.55
N THR A 384 13.74 -0.34 23.32
CA THR A 384 14.21 0.30 22.09
C THR A 384 15.27 -0.53 21.38
N VAL A 385 15.43 -0.29 20.08
CA VAL A 385 16.50 -0.92 19.28
C VAL A 385 17.88 -0.51 19.81
N ALA A 386 18.04 0.73 20.28
CA ALA A 386 19.30 1.19 20.87
C ALA A 386 19.67 0.38 22.12
N GLU A 387 18.72 0.21 23.04
CA GLU A 387 18.91 -0.63 24.23
C GLU A 387 19.20 -2.09 23.83
N LEU A 388 18.53 -2.62 22.80
CA LEU A 388 18.77 -3.98 22.32
C LEU A 388 20.22 -4.15 21.84
N VAL A 389 20.77 -3.19 21.10
CA VAL A 389 22.16 -3.21 20.63
C VAL A 389 23.14 -3.15 21.81
N GLU A 390 22.92 -2.24 22.76
CA GLU A 390 23.75 -2.15 23.98
C GLU A 390 23.75 -3.44 24.81
N THR A 391 22.65 -4.19 24.78
CA THR A 391 22.55 -5.45 25.52
C THR A 391 23.27 -6.60 24.83
N VAL A 392 23.40 -6.58 23.50
CA VAL A 392 24.08 -7.63 22.70
C VAL A 392 25.60 -7.45 22.69
N GLU A 393 26.08 -6.20 22.79
CA GLU A 393 27.52 -5.90 22.84
C GLU A 393 28.17 -6.14 24.21
N ARG A 394 27.37 -6.39 25.25
CA ARG A 394 27.83 -6.82 26.59
C ARG A 394 27.89 -8.33 26.68
#